data_AF-A0A8I1YDP0-F1
#
_entry.id   AF-A0A8I1YDP0-F1
#
_cell.length_a   1.000
_cell.length_b   1.000
_cell.length_c   1.000
_cell.angle_alpha   90.00
_cell.angle_beta   90.00
_cell.angle_gamma   90.00
#
_symmetry.space_group_name_H-M   'P 1'
#
loop_
_entity.id
_entity.type
_entity.pdbx_description
1 polymer ?
#
loop_
_entity_poly.entity_id
_entity_poly.type
_entity_poly.pdbx_seq_one_letter_code
_entity_poly.pdbx_strand_id
1 'polypeptide(L)'
;MLAGIEKFLEKRLKLKVNKAKSAVAKPSVRKFLGFSFTGGTAPRRRIAPQALARFKAKVRELTRRTRGRSLAQIVKELSVYLIGWRGYFGFCQTPSILRDLDQWLRRRLRAIAWKQWKRGITRFAELRRRGVGRDRAAQTAGSPHGPWRLANSPALTIAMPIAFFSSLGLASVAALQTAKSTEPPDTDPYVRWCGRGGAARLPPIPIGNDLRCFRTMSATPL
;
A
#
# COMPACT_ATOMS: atom_id res chain seq x y z
N MET A 1 -5.72 10.84 27.47
CA MET A 1 -7.13 10.51 27.74
C MET A 1 -8.02 11.12 26.65
N LEU A 2 -9.11 10.44 26.24
CA LEU A 2 -10.07 10.92 25.21
C LEU A 2 -11.32 11.59 25.80
N ALA A 3 -11.47 11.61 27.13
CA ALA A 3 -12.72 11.92 27.82
C ALA A 3 -13.32 13.30 27.50
N GLY A 4 -12.50 14.32 27.27
CA GLY A 4 -12.99 15.66 26.93
C GLY A 4 -13.65 15.72 25.54
N ILE A 5 -13.02 15.11 24.54
CA ILE A 5 -13.55 15.05 23.17
C ILE A 5 -14.77 14.14 23.11
N GLU A 6 -14.75 13.00 23.81
CA GLU A 6 -15.91 12.10 23.90
C GLU A 6 -17.13 12.81 24.49
N LYS A 7 -16.96 13.55 25.60
CA LYS A 7 -18.03 14.32 26.23
C LYS A 7 -18.59 15.40 25.31
N PHE A 8 -17.73 16.09 24.54
CA PHE A 8 -18.18 17.10 23.57
C PHE A 8 -19.02 16.46 22.45
N LEU A 9 -18.53 15.38 21.83
CA LEU A 9 -19.22 14.66 20.77
C LEU A 9 -20.58 14.13 21.23
N GLU A 10 -20.65 13.52 22.42
CA GLU A 10 -21.88 12.91 22.93
C GLU A 10 -22.88 13.93 23.46
N LYS A 11 -22.42 15.00 24.15
CA LYS A 11 -23.33 15.94 24.83
C LYS A 11 -23.79 17.08 23.93
N ARG A 12 -22.89 17.69 23.16
CA ARG A 12 -23.19 18.84 22.27
C ARG A 12 -23.69 18.36 20.92
N LEU A 13 -22.94 17.47 20.26
CA LEU A 13 -23.24 17.01 18.90
C LEU A 13 -24.15 15.78 18.84
N LYS A 14 -24.44 15.14 19.99
CA LYS A 14 -25.30 13.94 20.13
C LYS A 14 -24.83 12.74 19.28
N LEU A 15 -23.52 12.61 19.06
CA LEU A 15 -22.93 11.50 18.30
C LEU A 15 -22.38 10.40 19.23
N LYS A 16 -22.66 9.14 18.90
CA LYS A 16 -22.16 7.98 19.67
C LYS A 16 -20.74 7.59 19.23
N VAL A 17 -19.79 7.60 20.17
CA VAL A 17 -18.41 7.18 19.90
C VAL A 17 -18.29 5.66 19.84
N ASN A 18 -17.67 5.14 18.78
CA ASN A 18 -17.38 3.71 18.67
C ASN A 18 -16.10 3.37 19.46
N LYS A 19 -16.28 2.91 20.71
CA LYS A 19 -15.18 2.53 21.61
C LYS A 19 -14.35 1.34 21.11
N ALA A 20 -14.90 0.48 20.26
CA ALA A 20 -14.14 -0.62 19.66
C ALA A 20 -13.13 -0.13 18.58
N LYS A 21 -13.43 0.99 17.91
CA LYS A 21 -12.55 1.60 16.90
C LYS A 21 -11.64 2.68 17.49
N SER A 22 -12.11 3.37 18.53
CA SER A 22 -11.43 4.52 19.13
C SER A 22 -10.48 4.05 20.23
N ALA A 23 -9.20 4.36 20.11
CA ALA A 23 -8.20 3.98 21.12
C ALA A 23 -7.01 4.93 21.10
N VAL A 24 -6.45 5.19 22.28
CA VAL A 24 -5.15 5.85 22.44
C VAL A 24 -4.07 4.77 22.34
N ALA A 25 -3.32 4.76 21.23
CA ALA A 25 -2.26 3.80 21.00
C ALA A 25 -1.15 4.41 20.13
N LYS A 26 0.03 3.80 20.14
CA LYS A 26 1.15 4.24 19.27
C LYS A 26 0.72 4.22 17.79
N PRO A 27 1.06 5.25 16.99
CA PRO A 27 0.71 5.32 15.57
C PRO A 27 1.19 4.13 14.73
N SER A 28 2.24 3.45 15.19
CA SER A 28 2.77 2.25 14.53
C SER A 28 1.87 1.02 14.67
N VAL A 29 1.07 0.93 15.72
CA VAL A 29 0.20 -0.24 15.99
C VAL A 29 -1.15 -0.10 15.30
N ARG A 30 -1.59 1.12 15.04
CA ARG A 30 -2.90 1.41 14.44
C ARG A 30 -2.77 1.75 12.96
N LYS A 31 -3.90 1.61 12.29
CA LYS A 31 -4.09 2.03 10.90
C LYS A 31 -4.91 3.31 10.87
N PHE A 32 -4.64 4.18 9.92
CA PHE A 32 -5.42 5.37 9.62
C PHE A 32 -5.54 5.50 8.10
N LEU A 33 -6.78 5.53 7.58
CA LEU A 33 -7.07 5.62 6.14
C LEU A 33 -6.29 4.62 5.26
N GLY A 34 -6.07 3.39 5.76
CA GLY A 34 -5.32 2.36 5.04
C GLY A 34 -3.78 2.49 5.13
N PHE A 35 -3.27 3.51 5.80
CA PHE A 35 -1.86 3.66 6.15
C PHE A 35 -1.61 3.30 7.62
N SER A 36 -0.35 3.13 7.96
CA SER A 36 0.18 3.03 9.32
C SER A 36 1.54 3.72 9.34
N PHE A 37 2.19 3.80 10.49
CA PHE A 37 3.50 4.42 10.62
C PHE A 37 4.56 3.41 11.06
N THR A 38 5.82 3.66 10.71
CA THR A 38 6.93 2.93 11.32
C THR A 38 7.15 3.41 12.76
N GLY A 39 7.70 2.54 13.61
CA GLY A 39 8.20 2.97 14.92
C GLY A 39 9.50 3.75 14.78
N GLY A 40 9.90 4.45 15.85
CA GLY A 40 11.16 5.20 15.94
C GLY A 40 10.97 6.71 15.95
N THR A 41 12.10 7.43 15.99
CA THR A 41 12.18 8.90 16.14
C THR A 41 11.60 9.67 14.95
N ALA A 42 11.68 9.09 13.75
CA ALA A 42 11.11 9.66 12.52
C ALA A 42 10.12 8.67 11.88
N PRO A 43 8.81 8.71 12.25
CA PRO A 43 7.82 7.78 11.74
C PRO A 43 7.61 7.97 10.24
N ARG A 44 7.82 6.91 9.46
CA ARG A 44 7.57 6.88 8.02
C ARG A 44 6.20 6.34 7.72
N ARG A 45 5.55 6.88 6.70
CA ARG A 45 4.24 6.38 6.22
C ARG A 45 4.43 5.02 5.54
N ARG A 46 3.81 3.98 6.10
CA ARG A 46 3.74 2.62 5.54
C ARG A 46 2.30 2.26 5.18
N ILE A 47 2.12 1.31 4.29
CA ILE A 47 0.80 0.76 3.97
C ILE A 47 0.37 -0.16 5.12
N ALA A 48 -0.88 -0.02 5.58
CA ALA A 48 -1.37 -0.87 6.66
C ALA A 48 -1.43 -2.36 6.21
N PRO A 49 -1.13 -3.32 7.09
CA PRO A 49 -1.18 -4.75 6.76
C PRO A 49 -2.52 -5.20 6.18
N GLN A 50 -3.63 -4.63 6.68
CA GLN A 50 -4.96 -4.94 6.17
C GLN A 50 -5.17 -4.45 4.73
N ALA A 51 -4.62 -3.29 4.36
CA ALA A 51 -4.70 -2.79 2.98
C ALA A 51 -3.88 -3.68 2.03
N LEU A 52 -2.71 -4.17 2.46
CA LEU A 52 -1.92 -5.16 1.72
C LEU A 52 -2.66 -6.50 1.56
N ALA A 53 -3.35 -6.95 2.61
CA ALA A 53 -4.17 -8.16 2.56
C ALA A 53 -5.32 -8.02 1.55
N ARG A 54 -6.03 -6.89 1.58
CA ARG A 54 -7.10 -6.55 0.62
C ARG A 54 -6.57 -6.48 -0.82
N PHE A 55 -5.40 -5.86 -1.03
CA PHE A 55 -4.74 -5.84 -2.33
C PHE A 55 -4.48 -7.26 -2.84
N LYS A 56 -3.83 -8.11 -2.04
CA LYS A 56 -3.54 -9.49 -2.44
C LYS A 56 -4.83 -10.29 -2.67
N ALA A 57 -5.89 -10.04 -1.91
CA ALA A 57 -7.20 -10.67 -2.13
C ALA A 57 -7.82 -10.24 -3.46
N LYS A 58 -7.84 -8.93 -3.76
CA LYS A 58 -8.38 -8.41 -5.02
C LYS A 58 -7.59 -8.90 -6.22
N VAL A 59 -6.26 -8.91 -6.14
CA VAL A 59 -5.41 -9.52 -7.18
C VAL A 59 -5.76 -10.99 -7.37
N ARG A 60 -5.99 -11.76 -6.29
CA ARG A 60 -6.37 -13.18 -6.39
C ARG A 60 -7.70 -13.39 -7.12
N GLU A 61 -8.67 -12.52 -6.87
CA GLU A 61 -9.97 -12.48 -7.54
C GLU A 61 -9.82 -12.15 -9.04
N LEU A 62 -9.08 -11.08 -9.36
CA LEU A 62 -8.78 -10.66 -10.75
C LEU A 62 -7.88 -11.65 -11.51
N THR A 63 -7.30 -12.63 -10.83
CA THR A 63 -6.46 -13.64 -11.45
C THR A 63 -7.00 -15.04 -11.17
N ARG A 64 -8.31 -15.14 -10.92
CA ARG A 64 -8.97 -16.40 -10.61
C ARG A 64 -8.81 -17.38 -11.77
N ARG A 65 -8.47 -18.61 -11.40
CA ARG A 65 -8.06 -19.70 -12.30
C ARG A 65 -9.19 -20.17 -13.24
N THR A 66 -10.45 -19.93 -12.89
CA THR A 66 -11.63 -20.49 -13.56
C THR A 66 -12.20 -19.60 -14.67
N ARG A 67 -11.58 -18.45 -14.98
CA ARG A 67 -12.19 -17.44 -15.87
C ARG A 67 -11.93 -17.64 -17.37
N GLY A 68 -11.10 -18.61 -17.77
CA GLY A 68 -10.84 -18.90 -19.20
C GLY A 68 -10.18 -17.77 -20.01
N ARG A 69 -9.68 -16.70 -19.38
CA ARG A 69 -9.11 -15.53 -20.05
C ARG A 69 -7.66 -15.73 -20.47
N SER A 70 -7.26 -15.09 -21.57
CA SER A 70 -5.86 -15.07 -22.01
C SER A 70 -4.98 -14.31 -21.01
N LEU A 71 -3.67 -14.62 -20.99
CA LEU A 71 -2.73 -13.93 -20.10
C LEU A 71 -2.72 -12.42 -20.34
N ALA A 72 -2.79 -11.98 -21.60
CA ALA A 72 -2.83 -10.57 -21.97
C ALA A 72 -4.08 -9.85 -21.43
N GLN A 73 -5.26 -10.47 -21.53
CA GLN A 73 -6.50 -9.93 -20.97
C GLN A 73 -6.42 -9.79 -19.44
N ILE A 74 -5.87 -10.81 -18.77
CA ILE A 74 -5.66 -10.77 -17.31
C ILE A 74 -4.73 -9.61 -16.94
N VAL A 75 -3.63 -9.44 -17.67
CA VAL A 75 -2.68 -8.33 -17.44
C VAL A 75 -3.35 -6.97 -17.63
N LYS A 76 -4.16 -6.79 -18.67
CA LYS A 76 -4.88 -5.53 -18.93
C LYS A 76 -5.86 -5.18 -17.80
N GLU A 77 -6.71 -6.12 -17.41
CA GLU A 77 -7.67 -5.95 -16.30
C GLU A 77 -6.96 -5.64 -14.98
N LEU A 78 -5.88 -6.37 -14.71
CA LEU A 78 -5.07 -6.18 -13.52
C LEU A 78 -4.42 -4.79 -13.51
N SER A 79 -3.92 -4.32 -14.65
CA SER A 79 -3.19 -3.04 -14.74
C SER A 79 -4.07 -1.85 -14.41
N VAL A 80 -5.34 -1.84 -14.82
CA VAL A 80 -6.31 -0.80 -14.44
C VAL A 80 -6.43 -0.70 -12.91
N TYR A 81 -6.55 -1.85 -12.23
CA TYR A 81 -6.59 -1.89 -10.77
C TYR A 81 -5.29 -1.40 -10.13
N LEU A 82 -4.13 -1.81 -10.67
CA LEU A 82 -2.82 -1.41 -10.13
C LEU A 82 -2.58 0.09 -10.24
N ILE A 83 -2.99 0.72 -11.35
CA ILE A 83 -2.87 2.17 -11.54
C ILE A 83 -3.68 2.91 -10.48
N GLY A 84 -4.96 2.55 -10.28
CA GLY A 84 -5.80 3.18 -9.27
C GLY A 84 -5.29 2.94 -7.85
N TRP A 85 -4.90 1.71 -7.54
CA TRP A 85 -4.36 1.37 -6.22
C TRP A 85 -3.06 2.13 -5.91
N ARG A 86 -2.19 2.25 -6.91
CA ARG A 86 -0.96 3.02 -6.82
C ARG A 86 -1.22 4.52 -6.71
N GLY A 87 -2.21 5.06 -7.41
CA GLY A 87 -2.60 6.47 -7.26
C GLY A 87 -2.88 6.85 -5.81
N TYR A 88 -3.51 5.94 -5.05
CA TYR A 88 -3.78 6.16 -3.62
C TYR A 88 -2.59 5.83 -2.71
N PHE A 89 -1.98 4.65 -2.86
CA PHE A 89 -0.95 4.15 -1.93
C PHE A 89 0.50 4.49 -2.34
N GLY A 90 0.70 5.08 -3.53
CA GLY A 90 2.02 5.35 -4.12
C GLY A 90 2.86 6.33 -3.30
N PHE A 91 2.23 7.19 -2.51
CA PHE A 91 2.91 8.16 -1.63
C PHE A 91 3.52 7.51 -0.37
N CYS A 92 3.52 6.18 -0.21
CA CYS A 92 4.17 5.55 0.93
C CYS A 92 5.70 5.74 0.90
N GLN A 93 6.32 5.92 2.07
CA GLN A 93 7.78 6.12 2.20
C GLN A 93 8.51 4.78 2.37
N THR A 94 7.91 3.68 1.92
CA THR A 94 8.43 2.30 2.07
C THR A 94 8.46 1.59 0.71
N PRO A 95 9.43 1.93 -0.16
CA PRO A 95 9.50 1.41 -1.53
C PRO A 95 9.82 -0.10 -1.60
N SER A 96 10.40 -0.69 -0.54
CA SER A 96 10.61 -2.15 -0.46
C SER A 96 9.32 -2.94 -0.59
N ILE A 97 8.26 -2.54 0.14
CA ILE A 97 6.97 -3.21 0.10
C ILE A 97 6.37 -3.17 -1.31
N LEU A 98 6.50 -2.06 -2.03
CA LEU A 98 6.01 -1.95 -3.41
C LEU A 98 6.77 -2.90 -4.34
N ARG A 99 8.10 -3.00 -4.20
CA ARG A 99 8.92 -3.94 -4.97
C ARG A 99 8.53 -5.40 -4.69
N ASP A 100 8.26 -5.75 -3.44
CA ASP A 100 7.85 -7.09 -3.05
C ASP A 100 6.46 -7.46 -3.61
N LEU A 101 5.54 -6.49 -3.65
CA LEU A 101 4.23 -6.67 -4.28
C LEU A 101 4.38 -6.93 -5.79
N ASP A 102 5.21 -6.15 -6.45
CA ASP A 102 5.52 -6.30 -7.88
C ASP A 102 6.13 -7.67 -8.20
N GLN A 103 7.06 -8.15 -7.36
CA GLN A 103 7.63 -9.49 -7.49
C GLN A 103 6.57 -10.58 -7.30
N TRP A 104 5.75 -10.44 -6.25
CA TRP A 104 4.66 -11.37 -5.95
C TRP A 104 3.63 -11.45 -7.10
N LEU A 105 3.31 -10.30 -7.69
CA LEU A 105 2.42 -10.16 -8.83
C LEU A 105 2.94 -10.90 -10.07
N ARG A 106 4.21 -10.65 -10.45
CA ARG A 106 4.83 -11.32 -11.60
C ARG A 106 4.94 -12.82 -11.38
N ARG A 107 5.32 -13.27 -10.18
CA ARG A 107 5.32 -14.70 -9.82
C ARG A 107 3.93 -15.31 -9.99
N ARG A 108 2.89 -14.60 -9.59
CA ARG A 108 1.51 -15.06 -9.74
C ARG A 108 1.09 -15.18 -11.21
N LEU A 109 1.44 -14.22 -12.05
CA LEU A 109 1.18 -14.28 -13.49
C LEU A 109 1.92 -15.45 -14.16
N ARG A 110 3.19 -15.69 -13.80
CA ARG A 110 3.95 -16.87 -14.26
C ARG A 110 3.28 -18.18 -13.84
N ALA A 111 2.78 -18.27 -12.62
CA ALA A 111 2.06 -19.45 -12.14
C ALA A 111 0.76 -19.72 -12.94
N ILE A 112 0.10 -18.66 -13.41
CA ILE A 112 -1.10 -18.77 -14.24
C ILE A 112 -0.74 -19.24 -15.64
N ALA A 113 0.25 -18.63 -16.28
CA ALA A 113 0.76 -19.03 -17.59
C ALA A 113 1.20 -20.51 -17.58
N TRP A 114 1.97 -20.92 -16.56
CA TRP A 114 2.38 -22.31 -16.38
C TRP A 114 1.20 -23.29 -16.32
N LYS A 115 0.13 -22.88 -15.63
CA LYS A 115 -1.08 -23.69 -15.51
C LYS A 115 -1.88 -23.71 -16.82
N GLN A 116 -1.92 -22.60 -17.57
CA GLN A 116 -2.58 -22.53 -18.88
C GLN A 116 -1.97 -23.48 -19.91
N TRP A 117 -0.65 -23.71 -19.85
CA TRP A 117 0.03 -24.65 -20.75
C TRP A 117 -0.40 -26.12 -20.54
N LYS A 118 -0.97 -26.46 -19.37
CA LYS A 118 -1.53 -27.77 -18.99
C LYS A 118 -0.57 -28.97 -19.17
N ARG A 119 -0.25 -29.36 -20.40
CA ARG A 119 0.51 -30.54 -20.82
C ARG A 119 2.03 -30.29 -20.81
N GLY A 120 2.81 -31.32 -20.47
CA GLY A 120 4.28 -31.27 -20.44
C GLY A 120 4.90 -30.89 -21.79
N ILE A 121 4.40 -31.48 -22.88
CA ILE A 121 4.85 -31.20 -24.26
C ILE A 121 4.67 -29.70 -24.58
N THR A 122 3.50 -29.14 -24.27
CA THR A 122 3.21 -27.72 -24.49
C THR A 122 4.11 -26.82 -23.63
N ARG A 123 4.35 -27.18 -22.36
CA ARG A 123 5.28 -26.44 -21.48
C ARG A 123 6.68 -26.41 -22.06
N PHE A 124 7.19 -27.55 -22.54
CA PHE A 124 8.51 -27.63 -23.16
C PHE A 124 8.59 -26.75 -24.42
N ALA A 125 7.60 -26.88 -25.32
CA ALA A 125 7.55 -26.09 -26.55
C ALA A 125 7.48 -24.58 -26.27
N GLU A 126 6.67 -24.14 -25.30
CA GLU A 126 6.58 -22.74 -24.90
C GLU A 126 7.89 -22.20 -24.30
N LEU A 127 8.54 -22.98 -23.43
CA LEU A 127 9.84 -22.60 -22.86
C LEU A 127 10.90 -22.45 -23.96
N ARG A 128 10.96 -23.40 -24.91
CA ARG A 128 11.89 -23.34 -26.06
C ARG A 128 11.61 -22.14 -26.95
N ARG A 129 10.34 -21.88 -27.28
CA ARG A 129 9.93 -20.72 -28.09
C ARG A 129 10.35 -19.39 -27.45
N ARG A 130 10.42 -19.36 -26.12
CA ARG A 130 10.80 -18.17 -25.32
C ARG A 130 12.29 -18.14 -24.97
N GLY A 131 13.14 -18.90 -25.67
CA GLY A 131 14.59 -18.83 -25.55
C GLY A 131 15.21 -19.62 -24.40
N VAL A 132 14.47 -20.51 -23.73
CA VAL A 132 15.05 -21.37 -22.69
C VAL A 132 15.82 -22.52 -23.33
N GLY A 133 17.04 -22.79 -22.85
CA GLY A 133 17.86 -23.93 -23.29
C GLY A 133 17.16 -25.28 -23.14
N ARG A 134 17.52 -26.25 -23.99
CA ARG A 134 16.85 -27.57 -24.10
C ARG A 134 16.77 -28.30 -22.75
N ASP A 135 17.89 -28.45 -22.07
CA ASP A 135 17.97 -29.26 -20.84
C ASP A 135 17.18 -28.63 -19.71
N ARG A 136 17.34 -27.32 -19.52
CA ARG A 136 16.61 -26.55 -18.51
C ARG A 136 15.10 -26.55 -18.80
N ALA A 137 14.70 -26.48 -20.06
CA ALA A 137 13.30 -26.58 -20.47
C ALA A 137 12.71 -27.96 -20.16
N ALA A 138 13.44 -29.04 -20.46
CA ALA A 138 13.02 -30.41 -20.18
C ALA A 138 12.88 -30.66 -18.67
N GLN A 139 13.90 -30.29 -17.89
CA GLN A 139 13.88 -30.41 -16.42
C GLN A 139 12.68 -29.67 -15.80
N THR A 140 12.41 -28.43 -16.26
CA THR A 140 11.31 -27.63 -15.72
C THR A 140 9.95 -28.17 -16.16
N ALA A 141 9.81 -28.62 -17.41
CA ALA A 141 8.56 -29.16 -17.94
C ALA A 141 8.15 -30.48 -17.27
N GLY A 142 9.12 -31.35 -16.99
CA GLY A 142 8.92 -32.65 -16.33
C GLY A 142 8.89 -32.62 -14.81
N SER A 143 9.20 -31.48 -14.18
CA SER A 143 9.24 -31.40 -12.71
C SER A 143 7.85 -31.65 -12.07
N PRO A 144 7.78 -32.43 -10.97
CA PRO A 144 6.52 -32.74 -10.27
C PRO A 144 5.98 -31.57 -9.45
N HIS A 145 6.74 -30.48 -9.31
CA HIS A 145 6.39 -29.37 -8.45
C HIS A 145 5.19 -28.55 -8.92
N GLY A 146 4.41 -28.05 -7.96
CA GLY A 146 3.23 -27.24 -8.25
C GLY A 146 3.53 -25.88 -8.91
N PRO A 147 2.54 -25.24 -9.58
CA PRO A 147 2.74 -24.02 -10.36
C PRO A 147 3.35 -22.84 -9.57
N TRP A 148 3.04 -22.72 -8.27
CA TRP A 148 3.58 -21.63 -7.44
C TRP A 148 5.07 -21.77 -7.15
N ARG A 149 5.56 -23.02 -6.98
CA ARG A 149 6.99 -23.31 -6.80
C ARG A 149 7.72 -23.08 -8.12
N LEU A 150 7.18 -23.60 -9.22
CA LEU A 150 7.77 -23.46 -10.55
C LEU A 150 7.80 -22.02 -11.06
N ALA A 151 6.84 -21.19 -10.69
CA ALA A 151 6.81 -19.77 -11.05
C ALA A 151 8.05 -18.95 -10.61
N ASN A 152 8.84 -19.48 -9.68
CA ASN A 152 10.10 -18.89 -9.25
C ASN A 152 11.34 -19.59 -9.83
N SER A 153 11.15 -20.52 -10.77
CA SER A 153 12.26 -21.22 -11.44
C SER A 153 13.03 -20.26 -12.37
N PRO A 154 14.35 -20.49 -12.57
CA PRO A 154 15.12 -19.73 -13.55
C PRO A 154 14.54 -19.83 -14.96
N ALA A 155 14.03 -21.00 -15.34
CA ALA A 155 13.41 -21.23 -16.65
C ALA A 155 12.23 -20.28 -16.91
N LEU A 156 11.31 -20.11 -15.94
CA LEU A 156 10.18 -19.19 -16.11
C LEU A 156 10.57 -17.72 -15.97
N THR A 157 11.65 -17.41 -15.26
CA THR A 157 12.20 -16.06 -15.22
C THR A 157 12.79 -15.66 -16.58
N ILE A 158 13.50 -16.58 -17.24
CA ILE A 158 14.03 -16.40 -18.61
C ILE A 158 12.88 -16.33 -19.63
N ALA A 159 11.90 -17.24 -19.55
CA ALA A 159 10.80 -17.30 -20.51
C ALA A 159 9.81 -16.13 -20.40
N MET A 160 9.68 -15.56 -19.20
CA MET A 160 8.80 -14.42 -18.90
C MET A 160 9.53 -13.40 -18.00
N PRO A 161 10.45 -12.63 -18.58
CA PRO A 161 11.17 -11.57 -17.87
C PRO A 161 10.24 -10.41 -17.53
N ILE A 162 10.75 -9.43 -16.77
CA ILE A 162 9.97 -8.22 -16.43
C ILE A 162 9.53 -7.51 -17.71
N ALA A 163 10.42 -7.38 -18.70
CA ALA A 163 10.15 -6.77 -20.00
C ALA A 163 8.96 -7.40 -20.73
N PHE A 164 8.79 -8.72 -20.65
CA PHE A 164 7.64 -9.41 -21.26
C PHE A 164 6.31 -8.97 -20.63
N PHE A 165 6.26 -8.79 -19.31
CA PHE A 165 5.05 -8.30 -18.66
C PHE A 165 4.82 -6.81 -18.96
N SER A 166 5.89 -6.02 -19.04
CA SER A 166 5.81 -4.62 -19.46
C SER A 166 5.28 -4.48 -20.88
N SER A 167 5.71 -5.32 -21.83
CA SER A 167 5.20 -5.30 -23.21
C SER A 167 3.74 -5.73 -23.32
N LEU A 168 3.24 -6.53 -22.37
CA LEU A 168 1.81 -6.84 -22.23
C LEU A 168 0.99 -5.70 -21.58
N GLY A 169 1.64 -4.61 -21.17
CA GLY A 169 1.01 -3.46 -20.53
C GLY A 169 0.85 -3.60 -19.02
N LEU A 170 1.61 -4.47 -18.35
CA LEU A 170 1.54 -4.60 -16.88
C LEU A 170 2.04 -3.32 -16.21
N ALA A 171 1.13 -2.60 -15.54
CA ALA A 171 1.51 -1.44 -14.73
C ALA A 171 2.35 -1.88 -13.51
N SER A 172 3.48 -1.22 -13.29
CA SER A 172 4.31 -1.44 -12.10
C SER A 172 3.79 -0.60 -10.94
N VAL A 173 3.72 -1.22 -9.76
CA VAL A 173 3.39 -0.52 -8.51
C VAL A 173 4.61 0.19 -7.95
N ALA A 174 5.82 -0.32 -8.22
CA ALA A 174 7.07 0.19 -7.66
C ALA A 174 7.79 1.21 -8.55
N ALA A 175 7.77 1.05 -9.88
CA ALA A 175 8.53 1.90 -10.80
C ALA A 175 7.89 3.28 -10.88
N LEU A 176 8.58 4.33 -10.46
CA LEU A 176 8.14 5.72 -10.64
C LEU A 176 7.72 5.93 -12.10
N GLN A 177 6.43 6.15 -12.37
CA GLN A 177 6.11 6.96 -13.52
C GLN A 177 6.67 8.33 -13.13
N THR A 178 7.53 8.90 -13.96
CA THR A 178 7.84 10.33 -13.99
C THR A 178 6.56 11.10 -14.37
N ALA A 179 5.48 10.86 -13.65
CA ALA A 179 4.39 11.80 -13.53
C ALA A 179 4.85 12.75 -12.44
N LYS A 180 5.15 13.97 -12.88
CA LYS A 180 5.45 15.18 -12.13
C LYS A 180 4.97 15.07 -10.68
N SER A 181 5.82 15.46 -9.75
CA SER A 181 5.43 15.93 -8.41
C SER A 181 4.26 16.91 -8.57
N THR A 182 3.07 16.36 -8.61
CA THR A 182 1.83 17.07 -8.48
C THR A 182 1.41 16.59 -7.11
N GLU A 183 1.57 17.49 -6.17
CA GLU A 183 0.90 17.42 -4.89
C GLU A 183 -0.56 16.95 -5.13
N PRO A 184 -1.14 16.15 -4.22
CA PRO A 184 -2.52 15.70 -4.37
C PRO A 184 -3.42 16.88 -4.76
N PRO A 185 -4.41 16.71 -5.66
CA PRO A 185 -5.31 17.80 -6.08
C PRO A 185 -6.19 18.36 -4.94
N ASP A 186 -6.11 17.77 -3.74
CA ASP A 186 -6.71 18.30 -2.51
C ASP A 186 -5.74 19.16 -1.68
N THR A 187 -4.55 19.49 -2.20
CA THR A 187 -3.72 20.55 -1.64
C THR A 187 -4.20 21.86 -2.23
N ASP A 188 -5.35 22.32 -1.73
CA ASP A 188 -5.80 23.69 -1.91
C ASP A 188 -4.63 24.62 -1.51
N PRO A 189 -4.10 25.47 -2.42
CA PRO A 189 -3.03 26.41 -2.11
C PRO A 189 -3.39 27.40 -0.99
N TYR A 190 -4.65 27.45 -0.56
CA TYR A 190 -5.12 28.25 0.58
C TYR A 190 -5.13 27.52 1.93
N VAL A 191 -4.83 26.22 2.02
CA VAL A 191 -4.75 25.51 3.31
C VAL A 191 -3.38 25.71 3.95
N ARG A 192 -3.15 26.96 4.40
CA ARG A 192 -2.06 27.36 5.29
C ARG A 192 -2.49 27.11 6.73
N TRP A 193 -2.25 25.92 7.27
CA TRP A 193 -2.40 25.70 8.72
C TRP A 193 -1.12 26.09 9.48
N CYS A 194 -1.24 27.25 10.13
CA CYS A 194 -0.56 27.82 11.30
C CYS A 194 0.82 27.29 11.70
N GLY A 195 1.82 28.18 11.58
CA GLY A 195 3.00 28.14 12.44
C GLY A 195 4.27 28.72 11.82
N ARG A 196 4.31 30.03 11.54
CA ARG A 196 5.49 30.90 11.78
C ARG A 196 5.24 32.36 11.33
N GLY A 197 5.42 33.28 12.28
CA GLY A 197 5.77 34.70 12.07
C GLY A 197 4.68 35.62 11.53
N GLY A 198 3.90 36.24 12.41
CA GLY A 198 3.02 37.37 12.06
C GLY A 198 2.10 37.74 13.23
N ALA A 199 2.03 39.03 13.57
CA ALA A 199 1.41 39.57 14.78
C ALA A 199 0.02 38.98 15.11
N ALA A 200 -0.16 38.61 16.37
CA ALA A 200 -1.40 38.06 16.89
C ALA A 200 -2.55 39.07 16.73
N ARG A 201 -3.53 38.76 15.87
CA ARG A 201 -4.87 39.33 16.00
C ARG A 201 -5.61 38.52 17.06
N LEU A 202 -6.14 39.20 18.07
CA LEU A 202 -6.94 38.59 19.13
C LEU A 202 -8.10 37.79 18.52
N PRO A 203 -8.46 36.62 19.09
CA PRO A 203 -9.64 35.87 18.66
C PRO A 203 -10.92 36.70 18.92
N PRO A 204 -11.97 36.52 18.09
CA PRO A 204 -13.20 37.34 18.13
C PRO A 204 -14.10 37.07 19.35
N ILE A 205 -13.63 36.32 20.35
CA ILE A 205 -14.37 36.01 21.58
C ILE A 205 -13.47 36.37 22.76
N PRO A 206 -13.86 37.32 23.62
CA PRO A 206 -13.08 37.66 24.81
C PRO A 206 -13.22 36.52 25.83
N ILE A 207 -12.14 35.77 26.04
CA ILE A 207 -12.02 34.88 27.20
C ILE A 207 -11.60 35.78 28.36
N GLY A 208 -12.53 36.08 29.27
CA GLY A 208 -12.26 36.81 30.50
C GLY A 208 -11.16 36.10 31.30
N ASN A 209 -10.04 36.80 31.50
CA ASN A 209 -8.86 36.30 32.18
C ASN A 209 -9.00 36.56 33.68
N ASP A 210 -9.63 35.63 34.40
CA ASP A 210 -9.63 35.66 35.87
C ASP A 210 -8.72 34.53 36.39
N LEU A 211 -7.43 34.84 36.44
CA LEU A 211 -6.40 34.05 37.12
C LEU A 211 -5.53 35.00 37.95
N ARG A 212 -6.10 35.53 39.04
CA ARG A 212 -5.34 35.87 40.25
C ARG A 212 -5.74 34.94 41.37
N CYS A 213 -5.11 33.78 41.46
CA CYS A 213 -4.80 33.15 42.74
C CYS A 213 -3.88 31.95 42.49
N PHE A 214 -2.58 32.10 42.73
CA PHE A 214 -1.69 31.09 43.31
C PHE A 214 -0.27 31.67 43.33
N ARG A 215 0.10 32.29 44.45
CA ARG A 215 1.50 32.44 44.89
C ARG A 215 1.56 32.15 46.39
N THR A 216 1.84 30.88 46.67
CA THR A 216 2.78 30.34 47.66
C THR A 216 3.27 31.26 48.80
N MET A 217 3.03 30.79 50.03
CA MET A 217 3.78 31.11 51.26
C MET A 217 5.28 30.80 51.11
N SER A 218 6.15 31.67 51.63
CA SER A 218 7.18 31.39 52.66
C SER A 218 8.39 32.35 52.62
N ALA A 219 8.91 32.60 53.84
CA ALA A 219 10.25 33.05 54.25
C ALA A 219 10.53 34.56 54.45
N THR A 220 10.58 34.93 55.74
CA THR A 220 11.42 35.95 56.40
C THR A 220 12.90 35.86 55.95
N PRO A 221 13.73 36.93 56.05
CA PRO A 221 14.37 37.24 57.34
C PRO A 221 14.78 38.71 57.62
N LEU A 222 15.07 38.94 58.91
CA LEU A 222 15.72 40.05 59.64
C LEU A 222 15.02 41.41 59.69
#